data_AF-A0A183H8D4-F1
#
_entry.id   AF-A0A183H8D4-F1
#
_cell.length_a   1.000
_cell.length_b   1.000
_cell.length_c   1.000
_cell.angle_alpha   90.00
_cell.angle_beta   90.00
_cell.angle_gamma   90.00
#
_symmetry.space_group_name_H-M   'P 1'
#
loop_
_entity.id
_entity.type
_entity.pdbx_description
1 polymer ?
#
loop_
_entity_poly.entity_id
_entity_poly.type
_entity_poly.pdbx_seq_one_letter_code
_entity_poly.pdbx_strand_id
1 'polypeptide(L)'
;MATYSIHFSAYGVLDNFYQLKMTDDEAYKLARRAIMHATYRDIASGGVCNMAHITPTEKIRFPPLDVSQLYYEFAAELGRDIVYEPEMEI
;
A
#
# COMPACT_ATOMS: atom_id res chain seq x y z
N MET A 1 -13.16 -1.09 -2.02
CA MET A 1 -13.64 -0.76 -3.37
C MET A 1 -12.93 0.51 -3.82
N ALA A 2 -12.12 0.46 -4.89
CA ALA A 2 -11.39 1.61 -5.41
C ALA A 2 -12.20 2.23 -6.55
N THR A 3 -12.77 3.42 -6.34
CA THR A 3 -13.80 4.02 -7.22
C THR A 3 -13.34 5.26 -8.00
N TYR A 4 -12.02 5.54 -8.04
CA TYR A 4 -11.45 6.71 -8.74
C TYR A 4 -10.17 6.32 -9.50
N SER A 5 -9.45 7.31 -10.07
CA SER A 5 -8.30 7.21 -11.00
C SER A 5 -7.25 6.12 -10.72
N ILE A 6 -7.10 5.67 -9.46
CA ILE A 6 -6.22 4.57 -9.06
C ILE A 6 -6.73 3.16 -9.32
N HIS A 7 -8.00 3.02 -9.74
CA HIS A 7 -8.67 1.74 -9.98
C HIS A 7 -7.78 0.79 -10.79
N PHE A 8 -7.31 1.21 -11.96
CA PHE A 8 -6.60 0.32 -12.88
C PHE A 8 -5.31 -0.25 -12.27
N SER A 9 -4.53 0.59 -11.58
CA SER A 9 -3.29 0.16 -10.91
C SER A 9 -3.56 -0.72 -9.69
N ALA A 10 -4.60 -0.42 -8.92
CA ALA A 10 -4.97 -1.21 -7.74
C ALA A 10 -5.50 -2.60 -8.13
N TYR A 11 -6.39 -2.69 -9.13
CA TYR A 11 -6.89 -3.97 -9.63
C TYR A 11 -5.77 -4.81 -10.24
N GLY A 12 -4.81 -4.21 -10.95
CA GLY A 12 -3.65 -4.94 -11.45
C GLY A 12 -2.86 -5.66 -10.34
N VAL A 13 -2.65 -5.02 -9.18
CA VAL A 13 -1.96 -5.67 -8.06
C VAL A 13 -2.86 -6.71 -7.38
N LEU A 14 -4.15 -6.41 -7.22
CA LEU A 14 -5.09 -7.35 -6.61
C LEU A 14 -5.25 -8.61 -7.46
N ASP A 15 -5.47 -8.50 -8.77
CA ASP A 15 -5.71 -9.64 -9.64
C ASP A 15 -4.51 -10.60 -9.73
N ASN A 16 -3.29 -10.09 -9.57
CA ASN A 16 -2.08 -10.91 -9.61
C ASN A 16 -1.82 -11.69 -8.31
N PHE A 17 -2.24 -11.16 -7.15
CA PHE A 17 -1.88 -11.71 -5.85
C PHE A 17 -3.07 -12.11 -4.98
N TYR A 18 -4.30 -11.93 -5.48
CA TYR A 18 -5.51 -12.34 -4.77
C TYR A 18 -5.64 -13.87 -4.75
N GLN A 19 -5.91 -14.42 -3.56
CA GLN A 19 -6.15 -15.84 -3.32
C GLN A 19 -7.39 -16.02 -2.45
N LEU A 20 -8.21 -17.03 -2.75
CA LEU A 20 -9.47 -17.27 -2.03
C LEU A 20 -9.26 -17.63 -0.54
N LYS A 21 -8.07 -18.13 -0.18
CA LYS A 21 -7.68 -18.52 1.18
C LYS A 21 -6.41 -17.80 1.60
N MET A 22 -6.47 -16.48 1.68
CA MET A 22 -5.40 -15.67 2.28
C MET A 22 -5.61 -15.53 3.79
N THR A 23 -4.51 -15.42 4.53
CA THR A 23 -4.57 -14.98 5.93
C THR A 23 -4.88 -13.49 6.01
N ASP A 24 -5.44 -13.03 7.14
CA ASP A 24 -5.74 -11.62 7.34
C ASP A 24 -4.49 -10.73 7.15
N ASP A 25 -3.33 -11.18 7.64
CA ASP A 25 -2.05 -10.47 7.50
C ASP A 25 -1.61 -10.30 6.03
N GLU A 26 -1.74 -11.37 5.24
CA GLU A 26 -1.45 -11.33 3.80
C GLU A 26 -2.42 -10.40 3.07
N ALA A 27 -3.70 -10.44 3.42
CA ALA A 27 -4.71 -9.55 2.87
C ALA A 27 -4.38 -8.08 3.14
N TYR A 28 -3.92 -7.77 4.35
CA TYR A 28 -3.49 -6.41 4.72
C TYR A 28 -2.27 -5.95 3.94
N LYS A 29 -1.24 -6.80 3.83
CA LYS A 29 -0.03 -6.50 3.07
C LYS A 29 -0.36 -6.28 1.59
N LEU A 30 -1.23 -7.11 1.02
CA LEU A 30 -1.68 -6.97 -0.36
C LEU A 30 -2.44 -5.66 -0.57
N ALA A 31 -3.37 -5.32 0.31
CA ALA A 31 -4.13 -4.06 0.23
C ALA A 31 -3.23 -2.83 0.30
N ARG A 32 -2.25 -2.81 1.22
CA ARG A 32 -1.26 -1.72 1.34
C ARG A 32 -0.41 -1.59 0.08
N ARG A 33 0.06 -2.71 -0.47
CA ARG A 33 0.85 -2.73 -1.72
C ARG A 33 0.04 -2.20 -2.91
N ALA A 34 -1.23 -2.59 -3.03
CA ALA A 34 -2.10 -2.11 -4.10
C ALA A 34 -2.29 -0.59 -4.06
N ILE A 35 -2.55 -0.02 -2.89
CA ILE A 35 -2.71 1.43 -2.72
C ILE A 35 -1.38 2.17 -2.95
N MET A 36 -0.27 1.69 -2.38
CA MET A 36 1.04 2.28 -2.60
C MET A 36 1.37 2.33 -4.09
N HIS A 37 1.25 1.22 -4.82
CA HIS A 37 1.52 1.17 -6.26
C HIS A 37 0.65 2.12 -7.07
N ALA A 38 -0.61 2.27 -6.67
CA ALA A 38 -1.52 3.14 -7.38
C ALA A 38 -1.24 4.63 -7.12
N THR A 39 -0.95 5.00 -5.86
CA THR A 39 -0.58 6.38 -5.48
C THR A 39 0.78 6.79 -6.04
N TYR A 40 1.74 5.87 -6.17
CA TYR A 40 3.04 6.18 -6.77
C TYR A 40 2.92 6.57 -8.26
N ARG A 41 1.97 5.98 -8.99
CA ARG A 41 1.81 6.22 -10.44
C ARG A 41 0.79 7.31 -10.78
N ASP A 42 -0.11 7.66 -9.87
CA ASP A 42 -1.18 8.62 -10.11
C ASP A 42 -0.94 9.93 -9.33
N ILE A 43 -0.65 11.01 -10.07
CA ILE A 43 -0.37 12.35 -9.51
C ILE A 43 -1.60 12.92 -8.78
N ALA A 44 -2.81 12.48 -9.13
CA ALA A 44 -4.04 12.92 -8.47
C ALA A 44 -4.34 12.18 -7.15
N SER A 45 -3.49 11.23 -6.76
CA SER A 45 -3.76 10.31 -5.65
C SER A 45 -2.60 10.24 -4.67
N GLY A 46 -2.84 10.66 -3.43
CA GLY A 46 -1.82 10.67 -2.37
C GLY A 46 -2.41 11.00 -0.99
N GLY A 47 -1.53 11.21 -0.02
CA GLY A 47 -1.89 11.57 1.36
C GLY A 47 -1.92 10.36 2.29
N VAL A 48 -3.10 9.94 2.74
CA VAL A 48 -3.25 8.90 3.78
C VAL A 48 -4.08 7.71 3.32
N CYS A 49 -3.55 6.51 3.52
CA CYS A 49 -4.26 5.25 3.35
C CYS A 49 -5.09 4.94 4.59
N ASN A 50 -6.41 4.93 4.45
CA ASN A 50 -7.34 4.48 5.48
C ASN A 50 -7.80 3.05 5.16
N MET A 51 -7.63 2.13 6.11
CA MET A 51 -8.00 0.73 5.94
C MET A 51 -8.99 0.26 7.01
N ALA A 52 -9.92 -0.60 6.62
CA ALA A 52 -10.85 -1.25 7.53
C ALA A 52 -10.99 -2.73 7.15
N HIS A 53 -10.92 -3.61 8.15
CA HIS A 53 -11.28 -5.02 8.04
C HIS A 53 -12.72 -5.21 8.48
N ILE A 54 -13.51 -5.90 7.67
CA ILE A 54 -14.91 -6.20 7.96
C ILE A 54 -15.01 -7.71 8.03
N THR A 55 -15.22 -8.24 9.23
CA THR A 55 -15.58 -9.64 9.45
C THR A 55 -17.08 -9.73 9.75
N PRO A 56 -17.68 -10.93 9.73
CA PRO A 56 -19.11 -11.10 10.06
C PRO A 56 -19.47 -10.60 11.47
N THR A 57 -18.49 -10.53 12.37
CA THR A 57 -18.67 -10.20 13.79
C THR A 57 -18.20 -8.81 14.15
N GLU A 58 -17.22 -8.25 13.46
CA GLU A 58 -16.63 -6.95 13.82
C GLU A 58 -16.11 -6.16 12.62
N LYS A 59 -16.03 -4.84 12.81
CA LYS A 59 -15.38 -3.93 11.88
C LYS A 59 -14.19 -3.29 12.57
N ILE A 60 -12.99 -3.70 12.18
CA ILE A 60 -11.73 -3.16 12.71
C ILE A 60 -11.27 -2.04 11.79
N ARG A 61 -11.15 -0.82 12.31
CA ARG A 61 -10.55 0.30 11.57
C ARG A 61 -9.09 0.44 11.97
N PHE A 62 -8.21 0.45 10.98
CA PHE A 62 -6.78 0.67 11.19
C PHE A 62 -6.45 2.16 11.31
N PRO A 63 -5.34 2.50 12.00
CA PRO A 63 -4.84 3.86 11.99
C PRO A 63 -4.54 4.32 10.55
N PRO A 64 -4.75 5.60 10.24
CA PRO A 64 -4.36 6.16 8.96
C PRO A 64 -2.85 6.07 8.80
N LEU A 65 -2.40 5.68 7.61
CA LEU A 65 -0.99 5.53 7.28
C LEU A 65 -0.62 6.46 6.15
N ASP A 66 0.50 7.14 6.25
CA ASP A 66 1.01 7.98 5.17
C ASP A 66 1.50 7.09 4.02
N VAL A 67 1.06 7.41 2.79
CA VAL A 67 1.45 6.65 1.60
C VAL A 67 2.95 6.76 1.29
N SER A 68 3.57 7.86 1.69
CA SER A 68 5.01 8.10 1.54
C SER A 68 5.80 7.16 2.45
N GLN A 69 5.35 6.98 3.69
CA GLN A 69 5.97 6.01 4.62
C GLN A 69 5.84 4.58 4.09
N LEU A 70 4.67 4.21 3.58
CA LEU A 70 4.46 2.90 2.94
C LEU A 70 5.40 2.66 1.76
N TYR A 71 5.73 3.71 1.00
CA TYR A 71 6.70 3.62 -0.09
C TYR A 71 8.11 3.34 0.42
N TYR A 72 8.58 4.06 1.45
CA TYR A 72 9.90 3.82 2.04
C TYR A 72 10.01 2.44 2.68
N GLU A 73 8.99 1.98 3.40
CA GLU A 73 8.93 0.62 3.96
C GLU A 73 9.05 -0.43 2.85
N PHE A 74 8.32 -0.26 1.76
CA PHE A 74 8.36 -1.19 0.63
C PHE A 74 9.69 -1.16 -0.13
N ALA A 75 10.32 0.00 -0.26
CA ALA A 75 11.62 0.13 -0.87
C ALA A 75 12.71 -0.54 -0.03
N ALA A 76 12.64 -0.40 1.30
CA ALA A 76 13.50 -1.10 2.24
C ALA A 76 13.31 -2.63 2.17
N GLU A 77 12.06 -3.12 2.10
CA GLU A 77 11.78 -4.56 1.89
C GLU A 77 12.41 -5.11 0.60
N LEU A 78 12.39 -4.33 -0.48
CA LEU A 78 12.94 -4.72 -1.78
C LEU A 78 14.45 -4.55 -1.89
N GLY A 79 15.12 -3.98 -0.87
CA GLY A 79 16.53 -3.62 -0.94
C GLY A 79 16.84 -2.65 -2.08
N ARG A 80 15.86 -1.86 -2.52
CA ARG A 80 16.07 -0.81 -3.51
C ARG A 80 16.60 0.41 -2.79
N ASP A 81 17.88 0.69 -2.99
CA ASP A 81 18.49 1.91 -2.51
C ASP A 81 17.89 3.11 -3.27
N ILE A 82 16.93 3.77 -2.63
CA ILE A 82 16.23 4.95 -3.15
C ILE A 82 16.56 6.21 -2.36
N VAL A 83 17.31 6.07 -1.27
CA VAL A 83 17.68 7.19 -0.41
C VAL A 83 19.08 7.61 -0.86
N TYR A 84 19.18 8.72 -1.57
CA TYR A 84 20.45 9.43 -1.64
C TYR A 84 20.74 9.97 -0.24
N GLU A 85 21.51 9.22 0.54
CA GLU A 85 22.16 9.71 1.74
C GLU A 85 23.42 10.43 1.27
N PRO A 86 23.46 11.77 1.18
CA PRO A 86 24.73 12.44 0.93
C PRO A 86 25.66 12.06 2.09
N GLU A 87 26.80 11.45 1.77
CA GLU A 87 27.90 11.33 2.71
C GLU A 87 28.26 12.76 3.14
N MET A 88 27.84 13.14 4.35
CA MET A 88 28.28 14.37 4.97
C MET A 88 29.73 14.13 5.42
N GLU A 89 30.67 14.28 4.50
CA GLU A 89 32.08 14.47 4.85
C GLU A 89 32.17 15.74 5.69
N ILE A 90 32.49 15.56 6.99
CA ILE A 90 32.90 16.62 7.92
C ILE A 90 34.41 16.73 7.87
#